data_AF-A0A0F9L2L7-F1
#
_entry.id   AF-A0A0F9L2L7-F1
#
_cell.length_a   1.000
_cell.length_b   1.000
_cell.length_c   1.000
_cell.angle_alpha   90.00
_cell.angle_beta   90.00
_cell.angle_gamma   90.00
#
_symmetry.space_group_name_H-M   'P 1'
#
loop_
_entity.id
_entity.type
_entity.pdbx_description
1 polymer ?
#
loop_
_entity_poly.entity_id
_entity_poly.type
_entity_poly.pdbx_seq_one_letter_code
_entity_poly.pdbx_strand_id
1 'polypeptide(L)'
;MSDEIKIEPGERRSFSTGAERQASSGKGTPVLVPGDAIMDIAKHFEKGAAVYGARNWEKGIPLSELLNSLERHLQQEKMGSTEEPHARALVWNALVYLATKLRIENGLLPAELNDMPTYQLNPDILFEEDTETIEEVMEINEEHAEEFAEDEPAEDEKRSTYSTRDDGKEFCDSLVCCNRGFPKKESGNYYCPEHPEKGN
;
A
#
# COMPACT_ATOMS: atom_id res chain seq x y z
N MET A 1 -32.98 -25.27 12.07
CA MET A 1 -32.59 -24.19 11.13
C MET A 1 -33.85 -23.86 10.36
N SER A 2 -34.25 -22.59 10.28
CA SER A 2 -35.45 -22.22 9.53
C SER A 2 -35.18 -22.40 8.03
N ASP A 3 -36.12 -23.01 7.31
CA ASP A 3 -36.11 -23.14 5.84
C ASP A 3 -36.52 -21.82 5.14
N GLU A 4 -36.47 -20.69 5.85
CA GLU A 4 -36.86 -19.39 5.34
C GLU A 4 -35.72 -18.73 4.58
N ILE A 5 -36.02 -18.34 3.34
CA ILE A 5 -35.11 -17.52 2.53
C ILE A 5 -35.16 -16.09 3.07
N LYS A 6 -34.04 -15.60 3.61
CA LYS A 6 -33.89 -14.20 4.03
C LYS A 6 -33.89 -13.28 2.81
N ILE A 7 -34.95 -12.49 2.64
CA ILE A 7 -35.05 -11.44 1.62
C ILE A 7 -34.62 -10.12 2.27
N GLU A 8 -33.55 -9.50 1.79
CA GLU A 8 -33.13 -8.18 2.25
C GLU A 8 -33.95 -7.08 1.53
N PRO A 9 -34.47 -6.07 2.25
CA PRO A 9 -35.08 -4.89 1.61
C PRO A 9 -33.99 -4.01 1.00
N GLY A 10 -34.25 -3.39 -0.16
CA GLY A 10 -33.29 -2.50 -0.82
C GLY A 10 -33.41 -2.46 -2.34
N GLU A 11 -32.66 -1.55 -2.94
CA GLU A 11 -32.54 -1.40 -4.39
C GLU A 11 -31.91 -2.65 -5.02
N ARG A 12 -32.37 -3.05 -6.20
CA ARG A 12 -31.88 -4.23 -6.92
C ARG A 12 -31.16 -3.81 -8.19
N ARG A 13 -30.13 -4.58 -8.53
CA ARG A 13 -29.41 -4.53 -9.81
C ARG A 13 -29.80 -5.71 -10.67
N SER A 14 -30.09 -5.44 -11.93
CA SER A 14 -30.39 -6.46 -12.94
C SER A 14 -29.19 -6.65 -13.84
N PHE A 15 -28.98 -7.88 -14.28
CA PHE A 15 -27.92 -8.25 -15.21
C PHE A 15 -28.52 -8.59 -16.57
N SER A 16 -27.73 -8.48 -17.64
CA SER A 16 -28.16 -8.82 -19.00
C SER A 16 -28.62 -10.28 -19.15
N THR A 17 -28.23 -11.16 -18.23
CA THR A 17 -28.66 -12.56 -18.15
C THR A 17 -30.06 -12.74 -17.55
N GLY A 18 -30.73 -11.68 -17.12
CA GLY A 18 -32.01 -11.72 -16.40
C GLY A 18 -31.88 -12.02 -14.90
N ALA A 19 -30.66 -12.22 -14.39
CA ALA A 19 -30.42 -12.34 -12.96
C ALA A 19 -30.67 -11.00 -12.25
N GLU A 20 -31.13 -11.06 -11.00
CA GLU A 20 -31.24 -9.89 -10.11
C GLU A 20 -30.44 -10.14 -8.83
N ARG A 21 -29.81 -9.09 -8.30
CA ARG A 21 -29.23 -9.08 -6.95
C ARG A 21 -29.52 -7.77 -6.23
N GLN A 22 -29.37 -7.79 -4.92
CA GLN A 22 -29.33 -6.56 -4.11
C GLN A 22 -28.22 -5.62 -4.57
N ALA A 23 -28.44 -4.31 -4.39
CA ALA A 23 -27.43 -3.29 -4.61
C ALA A 23 -26.19 -3.57 -3.74
N SER A 24 -25.02 -3.23 -4.28
CA SER A 24 -23.72 -3.45 -3.64
C SER A 24 -23.26 -2.28 -2.76
N SER A 25 -24.00 -1.17 -2.72
CA SER A 25 -23.65 0.00 -1.92
C SER A 25 -23.60 -0.32 -0.42
N GLY A 26 -22.61 0.23 0.29
CA GLY A 26 -22.42 0.03 1.74
C GLY A 26 -21.91 -1.35 2.17
N LYS A 27 -21.73 -2.30 1.24
CA LYS A 27 -21.27 -3.67 1.54
C LYS A 27 -19.77 -3.90 1.28
N GLY A 28 -19.09 -2.88 0.76
CA GLY A 28 -17.71 -2.96 0.29
C GLY A 28 -17.56 -3.74 -1.02
N THR A 29 -16.35 -3.70 -1.58
CA THR A 29 -16.02 -4.37 -2.85
C THR A 29 -14.78 -5.25 -2.68
N PRO A 30 -14.90 -6.44 -2.06
CA PRO A 30 -13.73 -7.27 -1.69
C PRO A 30 -12.82 -7.66 -2.87
N VAL A 31 -13.36 -7.74 -4.09
CA VAL A 31 -12.57 -8.04 -5.30
C VAL A 31 -11.56 -6.94 -5.64
N LEU A 32 -11.72 -5.73 -5.10
CA LEU A 32 -10.75 -4.63 -5.28
C LEU A 32 -9.62 -4.66 -4.24
N VAL A 33 -9.69 -5.55 -3.24
CA VAL A 33 -8.60 -5.70 -2.26
C VAL A 33 -7.41 -6.36 -2.96
N PRO A 34 -6.19 -5.79 -2.88
CA PRO A 34 -5.02 -6.34 -3.57
C PRO A 34 -4.69 -7.76 -3.11
N GLY A 35 -4.93 -8.75 -3.98
CA GLY A 35 -4.79 -10.16 -3.64
C GLY A 35 -3.36 -10.58 -3.35
N ASP A 36 -2.38 -9.96 -4.01
CA ASP A 36 -0.95 -10.11 -3.76
C ASP A 36 -0.57 -9.69 -2.33
N ALA A 37 -1.06 -8.53 -1.86
CA ALA A 37 -0.86 -8.07 -0.50
C ALA A 37 -1.49 -9.03 0.52
N ILE A 38 -2.72 -9.51 0.26
CA ILE A 38 -3.40 -10.51 1.12
C ILE A 38 -2.58 -11.79 1.24
N MET A 39 -2.07 -12.30 0.12
CA MET A 39 -1.24 -13.51 0.11
C MET A 39 0.10 -13.30 0.82
N ASP A 40 0.70 -12.11 0.74
CA ASP A 40 1.93 -11.84 1.47
C ASP A 40 1.71 -11.73 2.98
N ILE A 41 0.64 -11.04 3.42
CA ILE A 41 0.24 -10.96 4.84
C ILE A 41 -0.06 -12.35 5.40
N ALA A 42 -0.67 -13.25 4.62
CA ALA A 42 -0.96 -14.62 5.05
C ALA A 42 0.32 -15.38 5.50
N LYS A 43 1.48 -15.08 4.91
CA LYS A 43 2.77 -15.64 5.35
C LYS A 43 3.16 -15.19 6.76
N HIS A 44 2.75 -13.98 7.17
CA HIS A 44 2.98 -13.49 8.53
C HIS A 44 2.12 -14.27 9.53
N PHE A 45 0.86 -14.55 9.18
CA PHE A 45 -0.01 -15.43 9.98
C PHE A 45 0.56 -16.85 10.09
N GLU A 46 1.05 -17.42 8.99
CA GLU A 46 1.67 -18.76 8.99
C GLU A 46 2.89 -18.83 9.91
N LYS A 47 3.82 -17.88 9.79
CA LYS A 47 5.01 -17.80 10.66
C LYS A 47 4.63 -17.60 12.13
N GLY A 48 3.69 -16.70 12.41
CA GLY A 48 3.17 -16.50 13.75
C GLY A 48 2.51 -17.75 14.33
N ALA A 49 1.76 -18.49 13.50
CA ALA A 49 1.12 -19.74 13.92
C ALA A 49 2.14 -20.84 14.27
N ALA A 50 3.27 -20.90 13.56
CA ALA A 50 4.35 -21.84 13.87
C ALA A 50 5.01 -21.56 15.24
N VAL A 51 5.08 -20.29 15.65
CA VAL A 51 5.73 -19.88 16.91
C VAL A 51 4.75 -19.85 18.10
N TYR A 52 3.57 -19.26 17.91
CA TYR A 52 2.62 -18.98 18.99
C TYR A 52 1.38 -19.88 18.97
N GLY A 53 1.28 -20.77 17.98
CA GLY A 53 0.10 -21.59 17.71
C GLY A 53 -0.91 -20.89 16.80
N ALA A 54 -1.67 -21.71 16.07
CA ALA A 54 -2.74 -21.22 15.20
C ALA A 54 -3.77 -20.41 15.99
N ARG A 55 -4.28 -19.35 15.36
CA ARG A 55 -5.30 -18.44 15.94
C ARG A 55 -4.91 -17.76 17.26
N ASN A 56 -3.62 -17.70 17.61
CA ASN A 56 -3.17 -17.03 18.85
C ASN A 56 -3.64 -15.56 18.93
N TRP A 57 -3.62 -14.84 17.81
CA TRP A 57 -4.06 -13.45 17.71
C TRP A 57 -5.55 -13.25 18.06
N GLU A 58 -6.39 -14.29 17.96
CA GLU A 58 -7.82 -14.20 18.32
C GLU A 58 -8.06 -14.13 19.83
N LYS A 59 -7.06 -14.44 20.65
CA LYS A 59 -7.14 -14.24 22.11
C LYS A 59 -7.20 -12.76 22.49
N GLY A 60 -6.91 -11.87 21.54
CA GLY A 60 -6.82 -10.44 21.75
C GLY A 60 -5.40 -10.01 22.14
N ILE A 61 -4.99 -8.87 21.61
CA ILE A 61 -3.74 -8.18 21.94
C ILE A 61 -4.16 -6.74 22.30
N PRO A 62 -3.64 -6.13 23.38
CA PRO A 62 -3.96 -4.74 23.71
C PRO A 62 -3.73 -3.81 22.52
N LEU A 63 -4.63 -2.84 22.32
CA LEU A 63 -4.57 -1.92 21.18
C LEU A 63 -3.29 -1.09 21.19
N SER A 64 -2.79 -0.71 22.37
CA SER A 64 -1.51 -0.01 22.53
C SER A 64 -0.31 -0.83 22.02
N GLU A 65 -0.27 -2.13 22.30
CA GLU A 65 0.82 -3.02 21.88
C GLU A 65 0.84 -3.23 20.37
N LEU A 66 -0.34 -3.36 19.75
CA LEU A 66 -0.48 -3.43 18.30
C LEU A 66 0.01 -2.13 17.63
N LEU A 67 -0.37 -0.98 18.16
CA LEU A 67 0.08 0.33 17.66
C LEU A 67 1.59 0.52 17.85
N ASN A 68 2.12 0.17 19.02
CA ASN A 68 3.55 0.25 19.30
C ASN A 68 4.38 -0.61 18.35
N SER A 69 3.93 -1.86 18.07
CA SER A 69 4.61 -2.72 17.09
C SER A 69 4.47 -2.19 15.67
N LEU A 70 3.29 -1.70 15.30
CA LEU A 70 3.03 -1.06 14.01
C LEU A 70 4.00 0.08 13.75
N GLU A 71 4.13 1.01 14.69
CA GLU A 71 5.02 2.17 14.58
C GLU A 71 6.49 1.76 14.41
N ARG A 72 6.97 0.76 15.16
CA ARG A 72 8.35 0.29 14.98
C ARG A 72 8.59 -0.26 13.57
N HIS A 73 7.70 -1.09 13.04
CA HIS A 73 7.84 -1.60 11.68
C HIS A 73 7.73 -0.49 10.64
N LEU A 74 6.87 0.52 10.86
CA LEU A 74 6.80 1.70 10.00
C LEU A 74 8.13 2.48 9.99
N GLN A 75 8.73 2.76 11.15
CA GLN A 75 10.01 3.47 11.20
C GLN A 75 11.14 2.64 10.56
N GLN A 76 11.16 1.33 10.76
CA GLN A 76 12.15 0.44 10.14
C GLN A 76 12.00 0.37 8.61
N GLU A 77 10.77 0.34 8.10
CA GLU A 77 10.48 0.41 6.67
C GLU A 77 10.97 1.75 6.10
N LYS A 78 10.69 2.88 6.76
CA LYS A 78 11.18 4.22 6.36
C LYS A 78 12.70 4.30 6.30
N MET A 79 13.40 3.58 7.18
CA MET A 79 14.86 3.49 7.19
C MET A 79 15.42 2.53 6.13
N GLY A 80 14.58 1.83 5.36
CA GLY A 80 15.01 0.83 4.38
C GLY A 80 15.62 -0.43 5.01
N SER A 81 15.25 -0.75 6.25
CA SER A 81 15.69 -1.98 6.93
C SER A 81 15.23 -3.22 6.17
N THR A 82 16.08 -4.25 6.10
CA THR A 82 15.79 -5.50 5.37
C THR A 82 15.93 -6.77 6.24
N GLU A 83 16.12 -6.59 7.54
CA GLU A 83 16.26 -7.69 8.53
C GLU A 83 15.02 -8.60 8.56
N GLU A 84 13.84 -8.01 8.36
CA GLU A 84 12.60 -8.72 8.15
C GLU A 84 11.67 -7.98 7.18
N PRO A 85 10.57 -8.62 6.73
CA PRO A 85 9.59 -7.91 5.90
C PRO A 85 8.73 -6.93 6.72
N HIS A 86 9.29 -5.74 6.98
CA HIS A 86 8.69 -4.70 7.81
C HIS A 86 7.35 -4.21 7.25
N ALA A 87 7.24 -3.92 5.95
CA ALA A 87 5.95 -3.59 5.30
C ALA A 87 4.85 -4.62 5.58
N ARG A 88 5.17 -5.92 5.51
CA ARG A 88 4.22 -6.99 5.83
C ARG A 88 3.82 -6.98 7.31
N ALA A 89 4.78 -6.80 8.21
CA ALA A 89 4.52 -6.75 9.65
C ALA A 89 3.71 -5.52 10.06
N LEU A 90 3.97 -4.37 9.42
CA LEU A 90 3.19 -3.13 9.52
C LEU A 90 1.72 -3.39 9.17
N VAL A 91 1.45 -3.95 7.99
CA VAL A 91 0.07 -4.21 7.55
C VAL A 91 -0.61 -5.27 8.42
N TRP A 92 0.12 -6.30 8.86
CA TRP A 92 -0.42 -7.31 9.77
C TRP A 92 -0.89 -6.68 11.10
N ASN A 93 -0.09 -5.79 11.70
CA ASN A 93 -0.49 -5.10 12.94
C ASN A 93 -1.73 -4.22 12.71
N ALA A 94 -1.80 -3.49 11.60
CA ALA A 94 -2.97 -2.67 11.26
C ALA A 94 -4.24 -3.53 11.09
N LEU A 95 -4.14 -4.66 10.40
CA LEU A 95 -5.25 -5.59 10.18
C LEU A 95 -5.74 -6.21 11.50
N VAL A 96 -4.82 -6.67 12.35
CA VAL A 96 -5.16 -7.25 13.66
C VAL A 96 -5.70 -6.19 14.62
N TYR A 97 -5.20 -4.96 14.56
CA TYR A 97 -5.76 -3.81 15.29
C TYR A 97 -7.23 -3.59 14.94
N LEU A 98 -7.56 -3.48 13.65
CA LEU A 98 -8.94 -3.29 13.20
C LEU A 98 -9.84 -4.46 13.64
N ALA A 99 -9.37 -5.70 13.45
CA ALA A 99 -10.12 -6.88 13.85
C ALA A 99 -10.36 -6.94 15.36
N THR A 100 -9.35 -6.59 16.16
CA THR A 100 -9.45 -6.56 17.63
C THR A 100 -10.43 -5.48 18.08
N LYS A 101 -10.32 -4.26 17.54
CA LYS A 101 -11.21 -3.15 17.84
C LYS A 101 -12.68 -3.48 17.51
N LEU A 102 -12.96 -3.99 16.31
CA LEU A 102 -14.31 -4.40 15.91
C LEU A 102 -14.87 -5.50 16.84
N ARG A 103 -14.03 -6.44 17.28
CA ARG A 103 -14.46 -7.51 18.19
C ARG A 103 -14.73 -7.00 19.61
N ILE A 104 -13.97 -6.03 20.10
CA ILE A 104 -14.25 -5.34 21.36
C ILE A 104 -15.60 -4.63 21.27
N GLU A 105 -15.83 -3.85 20.19
CA GLU A 105 -17.09 -3.11 19.96
C GLU A 105 -18.31 -4.05 19.86
N ASN A 106 -18.12 -5.27 19.38
CA ASN A 106 -19.16 -6.31 19.30
C ASN A 106 -19.25 -7.21 20.54
N GLY A 107 -18.50 -6.93 21.61
CA GLY A 107 -18.52 -7.70 22.86
C GLY A 107 -17.94 -9.12 22.76
N LEU A 108 -17.16 -9.41 21.71
CA LEU A 108 -16.50 -10.70 21.49
C LEU A 108 -15.14 -10.80 22.19
N LEU A 109 -14.54 -9.66 22.53
CA LEU A 109 -13.28 -9.56 23.27
C LEU A 109 -13.45 -8.65 24.50
N PRO A 110 -12.63 -8.83 25.55
CA PRO A 110 -12.66 -7.98 26.74
C PRO A 110 -12.45 -6.50 26.39
N ALA A 111 -13.24 -5.62 27.01
CA ALA A 111 -13.17 -4.17 26.76
C ALA A 111 -11.84 -3.56 27.19
N GLU A 112 -11.18 -4.17 28.18
CA GLU A 112 -9.88 -3.76 28.73
C GLU A 112 -8.74 -3.86 27.72
N LEU A 113 -8.92 -4.58 26.61
CA LEU A 113 -7.96 -4.61 25.51
C LEU A 113 -7.93 -3.29 24.72
N ASN A 114 -8.96 -2.45 24.82
CA ASN A 114 -8.89 -1.06 24.37
C ASN A 114 -8.31 -0.20 25.50
N ASP A 115 -6.99 -0.26 25.64
CA ASP A 115 -6.19 0.43 26.65
C ASP A 115 -5.68 1.80 26.19
N MET A 116 -6.15 2.28 25.03
CA MET A 116 -5.76 3.56 24.47
C MET A 116 -6.55 4.72 25.12
N PRO A 117 -5.90 5.85 25.39
CA PRO A 117 -6.61 7.06 25.83
C PRO A 117 -7.55 7.55 24.74
N THR A 118 -8.71 8.05 25.14
CA THR A 118 -9.63 8.75 24.24
C THR A 118 -9.33 10.24 24.30
N TYR A 119 -8.51 10.73 23.37
CA TYR A 119 -8.29 12.16 23.21
C TYR A 119 -9.37 12.77 22.32
N GLN A 120 -10.03 13.81 22.82
CA GLN A 120 -10.85 14.70 22.02
C GLN A 120 -10.12 16.03 21.97
N LEU A 121 -9.33 16.22 20.93
CA LEU A 121 -8.57 17.45 20.73
C LEU A 121 -9.47 18.47 20.00
N ASN A 122 -9.31 19.75 20.34
CA ASN A 122 -9.98 20.82 19.60
C ASN A 122 -9.28 20.97 18.23
N PRO A 123 -9.97 20.75 17.10
CA PRO A 123 -9.38 20.89 15.77
C PRO A 123 -8.76 22.28 15.55
N ASP A 124 -9.39 23.34 16.05
CA ASP A 124 -8.94 24.74 15.90
C ASP A 124 -7.52 25.00 16.47
N ILE A 125 -7.01 24.10 17.31
CA ILE A 125 -5.68 24.21 17.92
C ILE A 125 -4.62 23.47 17.10
N LEU A 126 -5.01 22.41 16.38
CA LEU A 126 -4.08 21.51 15.69
C LEU A 126 -3.82 21.90 14.25
N PHE A 127 -4.84 22.44 13.59
CA PHE A 127 -4.82 22.82 12.20
C PHE A 127 -5.43 24.21 12.11
N GLU A 128 -4.63 25.21 11.72
CA GLU A 128 -5.22 26.45 11.22
C GLU A 128 -5.96 26.07 9.93
N GLU A 129 -7.29 26.20 9.93
CA GLU A 129 -8.12 25.91 8.75
C GLU A 129 -7.90 27.00 7.70
N ASP A 130 -6.81 26.90 6.94
CA ASP A 130 -6.75 27.51 5.63
C ASP A 130 -7.60 26.64 4.70
N THR A 131 -8.90 26.96 4.61
CA THR A 131 -9.80 26.24 3.70
C THR A 131 -9.57 26.73 2.28
N GLU A 132 -8.84 25.96 1.49
CA GLU A 132 -8.77 26.13 0.04
C GLU A 132 -10.00 25.46 -0.61
N THR A 133 -10.60 26.14 -1.57
CA THR A 133 -11.64 25.57 -2.43
C THR A 133 -11.06 24.54 -3.37
N ILE A 134 -11.91 23.63 -3.88
CA ILE A 134 -11.49 22.63 -4.88
C ILE A 134 -10.90 23.31 -6.13
N GLU A 135 -11.44 24.47 -6.52
CA GLU A 135 -10.95 25.26 -7.66
C GLU A 135 -9.54 25.79 -7.40
N GLU A 136 -9.28 26.37 -6.22
CA GLU A 136 -7.96 26.84 -5.81
C GLU A 136 -6.93 25.69 -5.76
N VAL A 137 -7.30 24.53 -5.21
CA VAL A 137 -6.43 23.34 -5.19
C VAL A 137 -6.15 22.83 -6.60
N MET A 138 -7.12 22.89 -7.51
CA MET A 138 -6.94 22.49 -8.91
C MET A 138 -6.01 23.45 -9.64
N GLU A 139 -6.16 24.76 -9.48
CA GLU A 139 -5.28 25.78 -10.05
C GLU A 139 -3.83 25.60 -9.56
N ILE A 140 -3.62 25.41 -8.24
CA ILE A 140 -2.29 25.12 -7.67
C ILE A 140 -1.67 23.85 -8.28
N ASN A 141 -2.48 22.80 -8.47
CA ASN A 141 -1.98 21.56 -9.07
C ASN A 141 -1.64 21.72 -10.55
N GLU A 142 -2.39 22.56 -11.28
CA GLU A 142 -2.09 22.91 -12.67
C GLU A 142 -0.80 23.74 -12.75
N GLU A 143 -0.65 24.77 -11.91
CA GLU A 143 0.58 25.58 -11.84
C GLU A 143 1.81 24.74 -11.48
N HIS A 144 1.71 23.86 -10.48
CA HIS A 144 2.80 22.93 -10.16
C HIS A 144 3.10 21.99 -11.34
N ALA A 145 2.09 21.49 -12.04
CA ALA A 145 2.30 20.64 -13.21
C ALA A 145 3.01 21.37 -14.35
N GLU A 146 2.76 22.68 -14.51
CA GLU A 146 3.48 23.54 -15.46
C GLU A 146 4.93 23.79 -15.01
N GLU A 147 5.18 24.08 -13.73
CA GLU A 147 6.54 24.23 -13.17
C GLU A 147 7.39 22.96 -13.35
N PHE A 148 6.82 21.78 -13.07
CA PHE A 148 7.48 20.50 -13.32
C PHE A 148 7.72 20.21 -14.81
N ALA A 149 6.92 20.78 -15.72
CA ALA A 149 7.10 20.64 -17.16
C ALA A 149 8.14 21.61 -17.72
N GLU A 150 8.32 22.80 -17.14
CA GLU A 150 9.37 23.75 -17.51
C GLU A 150 10.77 23.30 -17.07
N ASP A 151 10.86 22.52 -15.99
CA ASP A 151 12.09 21.86 -15.54
C ASP A 151 12.37 20.52 -16.27
N GLU A 152 11.53 20.10 -17.23
CA GLU A 152 11.93 19.03 -18.15
C GLU A 152 13.07 19.54 -19.04
N PRO A 153 14.25 18.87 -19.06
CA PRO A 153 15.31 19.27 -19.96
C PRO A 153 14.80 19.22 -21.41
N ALA A 154 15.09 20.27 -22.18
CA ALA A 154 14.69 20.41 -23.57
C ALA A 154 14.91 19.10 -24.34
N GLU A 155 14.11 18.79 -25.37
CA GLU A 155 14.28 17.54 -26.14
C GLU A 155 15.71 17.36 -26.71
N ASP A 156 16.44 18.47 -26.92
CA ASP A 156 17.84 18.47 -27.35
C ASP A 156 18.85 18.28 -26.19
N GLU A 157 18.43 18.49 -24.94
CA GLU A 157 19.13 18.16 -23.69
C GLU A 157 18.69 16.84 -23.05
N LYS A 158 17.77 16.09 -23.70
CA LYS A 158 17.72 14.62 -23.59
C LYS A 158 18.99 14.04 -24.21
N ARG A 159 20.14 14.44 -23.67
CA ARG A 159 21.44 13.86 -23.90
C ARG A 159 21.26 12.40 -23.60
N SER A 160 21.28 11.60 -24.66
CA SER A 160 21.32 10.16 -24.56
C SER A 160 22.36 9.83 -23.48
N THR A 161 21.92 9.25 -22.36
CA THR A 161 22.77 8.83 -21.23
C THR A 161 23.60 7.60 -21.60
N TYR A 162 24.00 7.51 -22.86
CA TYR A 162 24.82 6.47 -23.43
C TYR A 162 26.21 7.05 -23.62
N SER A 163 27.17 6.44 -22.93
CA SER A 163 28.59 6.68 -23.19
C SER A 163 29.16 5.46 -23.92
N THR A 164 29.85 5.72 -25.03
CA THR A 164 30.61 4.72 -25.79
C THR A 164 32.01 4.60 -25.20
N ARG A 165 32.49 3.39 -24.96
CA ARG A 165 33.93 3.14 -24.73
C ARG A 165 34.62 2.86 -26.07
N ASP A 166 35.95 2.96 -26.08
CA ASP A 166 36.82 2.67 -27.24
C ASP A 166 36.66 1.25 -27.84
N ASP A 167 35.90 0.35 -27.20
CA ASP A 167 35.57 -0.98 -27.70
C ASP A 167 34.24 -1.06 -28.48
N GLY A 168 33.57 0.08 -28.71
CA GLY A 168 32.35 0.17 -29.53
C GLY A 168 31.07 -0.25 -28.82
N LYS A 169 31.08 -0.41 -27.48
CA LYS A 169 29.89 -0.80 -26.71
C LYS A 169 29.24 0.41 -26.03
N GLU A 170 27.92 0.50 -26.16
CA GLU A 170 27.08 1.51 -25.50
C GLU A 170 26.56 0.97 -24.16
N PHE A 171 26.65 1.78 -23.11
CA PHE A 171 25.99 1.49 -21.82
C PHE A 171 25.29 2.74 -21.27
N CYS A 172 24.20 2.51 -20.53
CA CYS A 172 23.40 3.57 -19.89
C CYS A 172 23.94 3.82 -18.47
N ASP A 173 24.31 5.07 -18.17
CA ASP A 173 24.83 5.47 -16.84
C ASP A 173 23.75 6.03 -15.90
N SER A 174 22.50 6.14 -16.38
CA SER A 174 21.39 6.69 -15.59
C SER A 174 20.97 5.73 -14.48
N LEU A 175 21.03 6.21 -13.24
CA LEU A 175 20.54 5.54 -12.03
C LEU A 175 19.01 5.29 -12.05
N VAL A 176 18.29 5.89 -13.01
CA VAL A 176 16.82 5.92 -13.08
C VAL A 176 16.25 5.11 -14.26
N CYS A 177 17.09 4.36 -14.99
CA CYS A 177 16.65 3.58 -16.15
C CYS A 177 15.54 2.57 -15.80
N CYS A 178 14.34 2.79 -16.34
CA CYS A 178 13.12 2.05 -16.01
C CYS A 178 13.12 0.59 -16.51
N ASN A 179 13.99 0.25 -17.47
CA ASN A 179 14.11 -1.09 -18.06
C ASN A 179 15.30 -1.86 -17.46
N ARG A 180 15.30 -2.03 -16.13
CA ARG A 180 16.32 -2.77 -15.36
C ARG A 180 16.60 -4.15 -15.99
N GLY A 181 17.66 -4.26 -16.79
CA GLY A 181 18.18 -5.58 -17.15
C GLY A 181 19.02 -6.17 -16.01
N PHE A 182 19.21 -7.48 -16.07
CA PHE A 182 19.83 -8.25 -15.00
C PHE A 182 21.31 -7.88 -14.81
N PRO A 183 21.79 -7.73 -13.55
CA PRO A 183 23.19 -7.42 -13.29
C PRO A 183 24.10 -8.61 -13.64
N LYS A 184 25.24 -8.35 -14.30
CA LYS A 184 26.31 -9.35 -14.40
C LYS A 184 27.14 -9.31 -13.11
N LYS A 185 27.24 -10.46 -12.45
CA LYS A 185 27.70 -10.66 -11.06
C LYS A 185 29.11 -10.18 -10.68
N GLU A 186 29.90 -9.58 -11.57
CA GLU A 186 31.32 -9.32 -11.28
C GLU A 186 31.82 -7.89 -11.57
N SER A 187 30.99 -6.98 -12.09
CA SER A 187 31.48 -5.63 -12.43
C SER A 187 30.52 -4.46 -12.15
N GLY A 188 29.38 -4.69 -11.50
CA GLY A 188 28.45 -3.61 -11.10
C GLY A 188 27.75 -2.87 -12.25
N ASN A 189 27.84 -3.36 -13.49
CA ASN A 189 27.22 -2.73 -14.66
C ASN A 189 25.86 -3.38 -15.00
N TYR A 190 24.87 -2.54 -15.33
CA TYR A 190 23.53 -2.93 -15.78
C TYR A 190 23.42 -2.77 -17.30
N TYR A 191 22.81 -3.75 -17.99
CA TYR A 191 22.56 -3.68 -19.43
C TYR A 191 21.06 -3.68 -19.70
N CYS A 192 20.56 -2.77 -20.55
CA CYS A 192 19.15 -2.71 -20.94
C CYS A 192 18.87 -3.72 -22.08
N PRO A 193 17.92 -4.67 -21.93
CA PRO A 193 17.69 -5.74 -22.91
C PRO A 193 17.03 -5.30 -24.22
N GLU A 194 16.56 -4.06 -24.34
CA GLU A 194 15.89 -3.56 -25.56
C GLU A 194 16.82 -2.96 -26.62
N HIS A 195 18.11 -2.82 -26.33
CA HIS A 195 19.10 -2.31 -27.28
C HIS A 195 20.06 -3.45 -27.67
N PRO A 196 19.65 -4.38 -28.54
CA PRO A 196 20.59 -5.33 -29.11
C PRO A 196 21.62 -4.55 -29.92
N GLU A 197 22.89 -4.84 -29.67
CA GLU A 197 24.07 -4.31 -30.35
C GLU A 197 23.77 -4.00 -31.83
N LYS A 198 23.65 -2.73 -32.20
CA LYS A 198 23.65 -2.35 -33.61
C LYS A 198 25.11 -2.39 -34.09
N GLY A 199 25.53 -3.56 -34.53
CA GLY A 199 26.80 -3.74 -35.22
C GLY A 199 26.81 -3.01 -36.55
N ASN A 200 27.69 -2.00 -36.67
CA ASN A 200 28.74 -1.89 -37.68
C ASN A 200 29.60 -0.66 -37.41
#